data_AF-A0A699HMG5-F1
#
_entry.id   AF-A0A699HMG5-F1
#
_cell.length_a   1.000
_cell.length_b   1.000
_cell.length_c   1.000
_cell.angle_alpha   90.00
_cell.angle_beta   90.00
_cell.angle_gamma   90.00
#
_symmetry.space_group_name_H-M   'P 1'
#
loop_
_entity.id
_entity.type
_entity.pdbx_description
1 polymer ?
#
loop_
_entity_poly.entity_id
_entity_poly.type
_entity_poly.pdbx_seq_one_letter_code
_entity_poly.pdbx_strand_id
1 'polypeptide(L)'
;MAINNRFFLLCKSYVRTLLPFLSPKDVTIRSTASLRHRLVQYPGEFVVTFLRAYHIGFSHGFNCEEAANFGTPKWLSVAKEAAVRRVAMNFLPMLSHQQLFYLLTLLFTP
;
A
#
# COMPACT_ATOMS: atom_id res chain seq x y z
N MET A 1 27.51 1.94 -2.79
CA MET A 1 27.05 2.52 -4.08
C MET A 1 26.10 3.66 -3.75
N ALA A 2 26.57 4.91 -3.86
CA ALA A 2 25.79 6.09 -3.49
C ALA A 2 24.77 6.39 -4.60
N ILE A 3 23.47 6.21 -4.32
CA ILE A 3 22.42 6.55 -5.27
C ILE A 3 22.16 8.06 -5.17
N ASN A 4 22.46 8.73 -6.27
CA ASN A 4 22.49 10.17 -6.47
C ASN A 4 21.09 10.82 -6.29
N ASN A 5 21.06 11.96 -5.57
CA ASN A 5 19.89 12.79 -5.26
C ASN A 5 19.14 13.38 -6.47
N ARG A 6 19.58 13.15 -7.71
CA ARG A 6 18.83 13.56 -8.92
C ARG A 6 17.80 12.55 -9.41
N PHE A 7 17.78 11.32 -8.88
CA PHE A 7 16.86 10.27 -9.35
C PHE A 7 15.44 10.35 -8.77
N PHE A 8 15.24 11.09 -7.67
CA PHE A 8 13.94 11.16 -7.00
C PHE A 8 12.87 11.98 -7.76
N LEU A 9 13.26 12.81 -8.73
CA LEU A 9 12.33 13.66 -9.47
C LEU A 9 11.80 13.04 -10.78
N LEU A 10 12.31 11.88 -11.22
CA LEU A 10 12.05 11.35 -12.56
C LEU A 10 11.14 10.12 -12.63
N CYS A 11 10.60 9.60 -11.53
CA CYS A 11 9.64 8.51 -11.63
C CYS A 11 8.57 8.56 -10.52
N LYS A 12 7.40 9.11 -10.86
CA LYS A 12 6.21 9.23 -9.99
C LYS A 12 5.62 7.88 -9.52
N SER A 13 6.16 6.73 -9.97
CA SER A 13 5.76 5.37 -9.56
C SER A 13 6.90 4.53 -8.92
N TYR A 14 8.09 5.11 -8.74
CA TYR A 14 9.35 4.42 -8.43
C TYR A 14 9.33 3.57 -7.16
N VAL A 15 8.66 4.05 -6.11
CA VAL A 15 8.61 3.37 -4.79
C VAL A 15 7.95 2.00 -4.91
N ARG A 16 7.00 1.79 -5.84
CA ARG A 16 6.30 0.51 -5.98
C ARG A 16 7.17 -0.58 -6.62
N THR A 17 8.05 -0.20 -7.53
CA THR A 17 8.83 -1.17 -8.33
C THR A 17 10.11 -1.61 -7.62
N LEU A 18 10.71 -0.74 -6.81
CA LEU A 18 12.03 -1.00 -6.21
C LEU A 18 12.01 -1.30 -4.71
N LEU A 19 10.87 -1.13 -4.03
CA LEU A 19 10.72 -1.56 -2.62
C LEU A 19 11.24 -2.99 -2.35
N PRO A 20 10.98 -3.99 -3.22
CA PRO A 20 11.42 -5.37 -2.98
C PRO A 20 12.94 -5.55 -2.88
N PHE A 21 13.72 -4.64 -3.46
CA PHE A 21 15.18 -4.74 -3.55
C PHE A 21 15.91 -3.80 -2.59
N LEU A 22 15.18 -3.02 -1.80
CA LEU A 22 15.77 -2.10 -0.84
C LEU A 22 15.94 -2.81 0.51
N SER A 23 17.16 -2.80 1.04
CA SER A 23 17.40 -3.20 2.42
C SER A 23 16.55 -2.32 3.34
N PRO A 24 15.93 -2.88 4.40
CA PRO A 24 15.22 -2.08 5.39
C PRO A 24 16.06 -0.95 6.00
N LYS A 25 17.39 -1.07 5.97
CA LYS A 25 18.35 -0.05 6.43
C LYS A 25 18.48 1.13 5.47
N ASP A 26 18.25 0.92 4.18
CA ASP A 26 18.47 1.91 3.12
C ASP A 26 17.20 2.70 2.76
N VAL A 27 16.03 2.28 3.26
CA VAL A 27 14.77 3.01 3.11
C VAL A 27 14.72 4.21 4.08
N THR A 28 15.38 5.30 3.69
CA THR A 28 15.28 6.60 4.38
C THR A 28 14.23 7.48 3.69
N ILE A 29 12.97 7.39 4.13
CA ILE A 29 11.91 8.29 3.66
C ILE A 29 12.05 9.62 4.44
N ARG A 30 12.45 10.70 3.76
CA ARG A 30 12.77 12.02 4.34
C ARG A 30 11.59 12.81 4.92
N SER A 31 10.44 12.21 5.19
CA SER A 31 9.33 12.88 5.87
C SER A 31 8.97 12.12 7.14
N THR A 32 9.25 12.73 8.29
CA THR A 32 8.76 12.36 9.65
C THR A 32 8.96 10.91 10.07
N ALA A 33 9.91 10.68 10.98
CA ALA A 33 10.03 9.50 11.84
C ALA A 33 9.45 8.19 11.25
N SER A 34 10.23 7.53 10.38
CA SER A 34 9.85 6.27 9.76
C SER A 34 9.75 5.15 10.82
N LEU A 35 8.56 5.01 11.41
CA LEU A 35 8.21 3.88 12.25
C LEU A 35 8.32 2.60 11.42
N ARG A 36 9.30 1.77 11.76
CA ARG A 36 9.53 0.46 11.16
C ARG A 36 9.21 -0.59 12.19
N HIS A 37 8.27 -1.46 11.86
CA HIS A 37 7.91 -2.62 12.67
C HIS A 37 8.26 -3.89 11.92
N ARG A 38 8.75 -4.90 12.64
CA ARG A 38 9.00 -6.25 12.13
C ARG A 38 8.21 -7.22 12.98
N LEU A 39 7.66 -8.23 12.33
CA LEU A 39 7.00 -9.36 12.97
C LEU A 39 7.40 -10.65 12.24
N VAL A 40 7.16 -11.78 12.89
CA VAL A 40 7.26 -13.12 12.31
C VAL A 40 5.86 -13.71 12.35
N GLN A 41 5.35 -14.18 11.22
CA GLN A 41 4.06 -14.83 11.12
C GLN A 41 4.24 -16.35 11.23
N TYR A 42 3.50 -16.98 12.14
CA TYR A 42 3.43 -18.42 12.31
C TYR A 42 2.13 -19.01 11.73
N PRO A 43 2.07 -20.33 11.47
CA PRO A 43 0.86 -20.97 10.97
C PRO A 43 -0.35 -20.72 11.88
N GLY A 44 -1.48 -20.34 11.28
CA GLY A 44 -2.71 -19.99 12.01
C GLY A 44 -2.80 -18.54 12.48
N GLU A 45 -1.75 -17.73 12.30
CA GLU A 45 -1.78 -16.31 12.62
C GLU A 45 -2.24 -15.44 11.45
N PHE A 46 -2.94 -14.36 11.80
CA PHE A 46 -3.34 -13.32 10.85
C PHE A 46 -2.43 -12.11 10.97
N VAL A 47 -2.05 -11.56 9.81
CA VAL A 47 -1.33 -10.27 9.72
C VAL A 47 -2.24 -9.26 9.04
N VAL A 48 -2.53 -8.15 9.74
CA VAL A 48 -3.36 -7.06 9.20
C VAL A 48 -2.47 -5.90 8.77
N THR A 49 -2.54 -5.54 7.49
CA THR A 49 -1.87 -4.35 6.95
C THR A 49 -2.84 -3.18 6.90
N PHE A 50 -2.49 -2.08 7.57
CA PHE A 50 -3.29 -0.86 7.57
C PHE A 50 -3.15 -0.07 6.26
N LEU A 51 -4.13 0.80 6.02
CA LEU A 51 -4.17 1.67 4.85
C LEU A 51 -2.90 2.51 4.74
N ARG A 52 -2.32 2.57 3.53
CA ARG A 52 -1.09 3.30 3.21
C ARG A 52 0.17 2.79 3.94
N ALA A 53 0.09 1.66 4.67
CA ALA A 53 1.26 1.02 5.24
C ALA A 53 1.99 0.22 4.16
N TYR A 54 3.27 0.53 3.95
CA TYR A 54 4.15 -0.28 3.11
C TYR A 54 4.64 -1.47 3.92
N HIS A 55 4.61 -2.66 3.33
CA HIS A 55 5.15 -3.87 3.91
C HIS A 55 5.99 -4.62 2.88
N ILE A 56 6.93 -5.41 3.37
CA ILE A 56 7.78 -6.32 2.61
C ILE A 56 8.07 -7.52 3.51
N GLY A 57 8.12 -8.72 2.92
CA GLY A 57 8.35 -9.95 3.66
C GLY A 57 9.00 -11.01 2.78
N PHE A 58 9.41 -12.11 3.40
CA PHE A 58 9.92 -13.30 2.73
C PHE A 58 9.48 -14.54 3.53
N SER A 59 9.31 -15.67 2.84
CA SER A 59 9.02 -16.95 3.47
C SER A 59 10.32 -17.59 3.99
N HIS A 60 10.29 -18.12 5.21
CA HIS A 60 11.44 -18.85 5.78
C HIS A 60 11.57 -20.29 5.24
N GLY A 61 10.54 -20.81 4.59
CA GLY A 61 10.48 -22.16 4.04
C GLY A 61 9.21 -22.37 3.22
N PHE A 62 8.85 -23.62 2.92
CA PHE A 62 7.60 -23.94 2.24
C PHE A 62 6.40 -23.56 3.12
N ASN A 63 5.52 -22.71 2.60
CA ASN A 63 4.30 -22.27 3.26
C ASN A 63 3.14 -22.14 2.26
N CYS A 64 1.93 -21.98 2.81
CA CYS A 64 0.73 -21.62 2.07
C CYS A 64 0.09 -20.45 2.80
N GLU A 65 -0.07 -19.33 2.10
CA GLU A 65 -0.61 -18.09 2.64
C GLU A 65 -1.70 -17.57 1.70
N GLU A 66 -2.77 -17.03 2.26
CA GLU A 66 -3.83 -16.36 1.53
C GLU A 66 -3.94 -14.90 2.02
N ALA A 67 -4.14 -13.97 1.09
CA ALA A 67 -4.28 -12.56 1.40
C ALA A 67 -5.49 -11.97 0.69
N ALA A 68 -6.30 -11.21 1.43
CA ALA A 68 -7.45 -10.50 0.90
C ALA A 68 -7.40 -9.02 1.31
N ASN A 69 -7.83 -8.15 0.39
CA ASN A 69 -8.05 -6.74 0.69
C ASN A 69 -9.50 -6.55 1.14
N PHE A 70 -9.71 -5.86 2.26
CA PHE A 70 -11.03 -5.50 2.75
C PHE A 70 -11.08 -4.00 3.09
N GLY A 71 -12.29 -3.42 3.08
CA GLY A 71 -12.52 -2.00 3.32
C GLY A 71 -13.60 -1.79 4.37
N THR A 72 -13.30 -1.02 5.41
CA THR A 72 -14.31 -0.51 6.35
C THR A 72 -14.93 0.78 5.81
N PRO A 73 -16.06 1.29 6.34
CA PRO A 73 -16.61 2.57 5.87
C PRO A 73 -15.59 3.74 5.95
N LYS A 74 -14.71 3.73 6.96
CA LYS A 74 -13.62 4.72 7.10
C LYS A 74 -12.58 4.66 5.98
N TRP A 75 -12.46 3.54 5.27
CA TRP A 75 -11.55 3.41 4.14
C TRP A 75 -12.00 4.25 2.93
N LEU A 76 -13.30 4.57 2.79
CA LEU A 76 -13.81 5.31 1.63
C LEU A 76 -13.15 6.67 1.46
N SER A 77 -12.88 7.41 2.55
CA SER A 77 -12.18 8.70 2.49
C SER A 77 -10.77 8.55 1.91
N VAL A 78 -10.02 7.55 2.39
CA VAL A 78 -8.67 7.24 1.92
C VAL A 78 -8.68 6.72 0.48
N ALA A 79 -9.71 5.96 0.08
CA ALA A 79 -9.87 5.45 -1.27
C ALA A 79 -10.05 6.59 -2.29
N LYS A 80 -10.80 7.64 -1.93
CA LYS A 80 -10.95 8.85 -2.76
C LYS A 80 -9.61 9.54 -2.99
N GLU A 81 -8.84 9.77 -1.92
CA GLU A 81 -7.50 10.39 -2.02
C GLU A 81 -6.56 9.54 -2.89
N ALA A 82 -6.59 8.22 -2.73
CA ALA A 82 -5.79 7.30 -3.51
C ALA A 82 -6.15 7.36 -5.01
N ALA A 83 -7.44 7.45 -5.35
CA ALA A 83 -7.89 7.59 -6.73
C ALA A 83 -7.36 8.89 -7.37
N VAL A 84 -7.48 10.03 -6.67
CA VAL A 84 -6.94 11.32 -7.14
C VAL A 84 -5.43 11.25 -7.34
N ARG A 85 -4.69 10.65 -6.40
CA ARG A 85 -3.24 10.49 -6.52
C ARG A 85 -2.86 9.61 -7.71
N ARG A 86 -3.60 8.53 -7.98
CA ARG A 86 -3.33 7.66 -9.14
C ARG A 86 -3.48 8.43 -10.45
N VAL A 87 -4.54 9.24 -10.59
CA VAL A 87 -4.73 10.11 -11.76
C VAL A 87 -3.55 11.07 -11.92
N ALA A 88 -3.09 11.71 -10.84
CA ALA A 88 -1.93 12.60 -10.88
C ALA A 88 -0.60 11.90 -11.25
N MET A 89 -0.54 10.58 -11.11
CA MET A 89 0.58 9.73 -11.53
C MET A 89 0.36 9.10 -12.93
N ASN A 90 -0.67 9.50 -13.66
CA ASN A 90 -1.09 8.92 -14.94
C ASN A 90 -1.44 7.42 -14.86
N PHE A 91 -1.96 6.95 -13.72
CA PHE A 91 -2.50 5.61 -13.54
C PHE A 91 -4.01 5.65 -13.35
N LEU A 92 -4.74 4.76 -14.02
CA LEU A 92 -6.16 4.58 -13.77
C LEU A 92 -6.39 3.94 -12.39
N PRO A 93 -7.40 4.37 -11.62
CA PRO A 93 -7.86 3.63 -10.44
C PRO A 93 -8.46 2.29 -10.87
N MET A 94 -8.27 1.24 -10.06
CA MET A 94 -8.82 -0.10 -10.37
C MET A 94 -10.33 -0.17 -10.20
N LEU A 95 -10.89 0.72 -9.38
CA LEU A 95 -12.31 0.81 -9.10
C LEU A 95 -12.72 2.29 -9.07
N SER A 96 -13.87 2.62 -9.66
CA SER A 96 -14.42 3.97 -9.54
C SER A 96 -14.96 4.20 -8.14
N HIS A 97 -14.42 5.22 -7.48
CA HIS A 97 -14.86 5.60 -6.14
C HIS A 97 -16.34 6.02 -6.12
N GLN A 98 -16.81 6.71 -7.16
CA GLN A 98 -18.20 7.16 -7.28
C GLN A 98 -19.17 5.99 -7.48
N GLN A 99 -18.82 5.03 -8.36
CA GLN A 99 -19.66 3.84 -8.58
C GLN A 99 -19.73 3.00 -7.31
N LEU A 100 -18.61 2.82 -6.60
CA LEU A 100 -18.60 2.11 -5.32
C LEU A 100 -19.48 2.80 -4.28
N PHE A 101 -19.37 4.13 -4.15
CA PHE A 101 -20.19 4.88 -3.21
C PHE A 101 -21.68 4.75 -3.54
N TYR A 102 -22.05 4.85 -4.82
CA TYR A 102 -23.43 4.67 -5.28
C TYR A 102 -23.97 3.27 -4.96
N LEU A 103 -23.20 2.22 -5.27
CA LEU A 103 -23.58 0.84 -4.95
C LEU A 103 -23.77 0.63 -3.45
N LEU A 104 -22.85 1.15 -2.63
CA LEU A 104 -22.99 1.09 -1.18
C LEU A 104 -24.23 1.84 -0.70
N THR A 105 -24.50 3.04 -1.24
CA THR A 105 -25.73 3.77 -0.86
C THR A 105 -26.99 2.97 -1.22
N LEU A 106 -27.05 2.34 -2.39
CA LEU A 106 -28.20 1.52 -2.79
C LEU A 106 -28.38 0.26 -1.93
N LEU A 107 -27.28 -0.35 -1.49
CA LEU A 107 -27.32 -1.57 -0.66
C LEU A 107 -27.65 -1.30 0.80
N PHE A 108 -27.41 -0.07 1.28
CA PHE A 108 -27.61 0.32 2.68
C PHE A 108 -28.73 1.35 2.88
N THR A 109 -29.44 1.77 1.82
CA THR A 109 -30.76 2.41 1.94
C THR A 109 -31.82 1.34 2.24
N PRO A 110 -32.60 1.50 3.32
CA PRO A 110 -33.68 0.56 3.66
C PRO A 110 -34.83 0.57 2.64
#